data_AF-A0A7Z9L7C2-F1
#
_entry.id   AF-A0A7Z9L7C2-F1
#
_cell.length_a   1.000
_cell.length_b   1.000
_cell.length_c   1.000
_cell.angle_alpha   90.00
_cell.angle_beta   90.00
_cell.angle_gamma   90.00
#
_symmetry.space_group_name_H-M   'P 1'
#
loop_
_entity.id
_entity.type
_entity.pdbx_description
1 polymer ?
#
loop_
_entity_poly.entity_id
_entity_poly.type
_entity_poly.pdbx_seq_one_letter_code
_entity_poly.pdbx_strand_id
1 'polypeptide(L)'
;MLNSYSRQCDLLRLPWAPLYQSANLNTATRSLREQVGQLRHGTSYWVTIPTQPSAALISQWNAFGTRHLFPREVEPEQIRFLAFSAVASGARGLYFRSWSRLDAPDTSTGIRCNTLELVNQEIRLIEPWLAGGVYLGDLDTGAADVRGTLWQTERAKLLILLRSSAGQQYVSSPTKSKLVSLEVPGTPLTYRPYHLQTDGPRNIQLTRGNQTPITMQADERVSLVVLTPDQLVRDYLYEQTSRHRQRLSHLRLKLAIDHHSQFKQVISSIPLGAKSNQVNQVLRISEQHLSQAQTLLNSGDRTGASQFTGKADQSLRQLRWELWNEAVRFFPSPISSPYCVCFQTLPNHWELVEQMKNGQWGNNILKGSDFENLAQLQQEGWLHRQQESTQFVSRVELSADQPHAGNYCLHLSTQPHPKGKPADLAQRPSVQITTGPVDVKVGSRLRIRGWVRVSSQVKPARGNLLVYDSLGGRTLGDRVHPTIGWQEFLLYRAAPRSGPFQVTFTLDGPGEAWIDSVSIQILESSPPAANFPAPSNN
;
A
#
# COMPACT_ATOMS: atom_id res chain seq x y z
N MET A 1 20.36 8.91 -12.23
CA MET A 1 19.37 9.95 -12.59
C MET A 1 18.95 10.80 -11.38
N LEU A 2 18.56 10.22 -10.23
CA LEU A 2 18.21 11.03 -9.04
C LEU A 2 19.38 11.85 -8.48
N ASN A 3 20.58 11.25 -8.36
CA ASN A 3 21.79 11.97 -7.90
C ASN A 3 22.09 13.20 -8.79
N SER A 4 22.03 13.05 -10.12
CA SER A 4 22.26 14.17 -11.05
C SER A 4 21.25 15.30 -10.86
N TYR A 5 19.96 14.99 -10.68
CA TYR A 5 18.96 16.02 -10.37
C TYR A 5 19.19 16.67 -9.00
N SER A 6 19.57 15.90 -7.98
CA SER A 6 19.84 16.43 -6.62
C SER A 6 21.04 17.37 -6.55
N ARG A 7 21.90 17.38 -7.57
CA ARG A 7 23.01 18.34 -7.71
C ARG A 7 22.57 19.67 -8.33
N GLN A 8 21.42 19.70 -9.00
CA GLN A 8 20.91 20.84 -9.77
C GLN A 8 19.70 21.51 -9.10
N CYS A 9 19.08 20.88 -8.10
CA CYS A 9 17.89 21.38 -7.43
C CYS A 9 18.03 21.28 -5.91
N ASP A 10 17.58 22.32 -5.20
CA ASP A 10 17.59 22.37 -3.73
C ASP A 10 16.46 21.53 -3.11
N LEU A 11 15.39 21.32 -3.87
CA LEU A 11 14.22 20.55 -3.47
C LEU A 11 13.82 19.56 -4.56
N LEU A 12 13.60 18.31 -4.17
CA LEU A 12 13.07 17.27 -5.05
C LEU A 12 11.73 16.73 -4.55
N ARG A 13 10.82 16.44 -5.48
CA ARG A 13 9.58 15.70 -5.15
C ARG A 13 9.73 14.25 -5.59
N LEU A 14 9.66 13.33 -4.63
CA LEU A 14 9.68 11.89 -4.88
C LEU A 14 8.24 11.37 -5.09
N PRO A 15 7.95 10.68 -6.19
CA PRO A 15 6.67 9.99 -6.38
C PRO A 15 6.63 8.74 -5.50
N TRP A 16 5.57 8.60 -4.72
CA TRP A 16 5.35 7.42 -3.88
C TRP A 16 3.85 7.17 -3.75
N ALA A 17 3.37 6.00 -4.16
CA ALA A 17 1.95 5.67 -4.15
C ALA A 17 1.72 4.17 -3.92
N PRO A 18 2.10 3.64 -2.75
CA PRO A 18 2.23 2.19 -2.55
C PRO A 18 0.92 1.46 -2.24
N LEU A 19 -0.21 2.17 -2.19
CA LEU A 19 -1.52 1.58 -1.90
C LEU A 19 -2.12 0.95 -3.15
N TYR A 20 -2.92 -0.09 -2.92
CA TYR A 20 -3.61 -0.83 -3.98
C TYR A 20 -2.66 -1.49 -5.00
N GLN A 21 -1.44 -1.82 -4.57
CA GLN A 21 -0.44 -2.52 -5.37
C GLN A 21 -0.05 -3.86 -4.72
N SER A 22 0.49 -4.77 -5.52
CA SER A 22 1.03 -6.07 -5.07
C SER A 22 2.21 -5.94 -4.11
N ALA A 23 3.03 -4.89 -4.27
CA ALA A 23 4.14 -4.63 -3.36
C ALA A 23 3.62 -4.26 -1.96
N ASN A 24 4.04 -5.02 -0.94
CA ASN A 24 3.70 -4.69 0.44
C ASN A 24 4.33 -3.34 0.87
N LEU A 25 3.74 -2.68 1.87
CA LEU A 25 4.21 -1.35 2.31
C LEU A 25 5.64 -1.35 2.86
N ASN A 26 6.13 -2.45 3.43
CA ASN A 26 7.51 -2.53 3.93
C ASN A 26 8.52 -2.49 2.79
N THR A 27 8.26 -3.25 1.74
CA THR A 27 9.03 -3.23 0.50
C THR A 27 8.94 -1.86 -0.17
N ALA A 28 7.75 -1.25 -0.24
CA ALA A 28 7.60 0.07 -0.82
C ALA A 28 8.31 1.18 -0.02
N THR A 29 8.31 1.10 1.31
CA THR A 29 9.04 2.02 2.20
C THR A 29 10.54 1.82 2.10
N ARG A 30 11.01 0.57 1.98
CA ARG A 30 12.42 0.27 1.68
C ARG A 30 12.83 0.87 0.34
N SER A 31 12.01 0.73 -0.70
CA SER A 31 12.27 1.32 -2.01
C SER A 31 12.33 2.85 -1.97
N LEU A 32 11.49 3.51 -1.17
CA LEU A 32 11.58 4.96 -0.96
C LEU A 32 12.92 5.35 -0.34
N ARG A 33 13.39 4.61 0.68
CA ARG A 33 14.68 4.88 1.32
C ARG A 33 15.87 4.63 0.40
N GLU A 34 15.81 3.58 -0.41
CA GLU A 34 16.82 3.33 -1.45
C GLU A 34 16.90 4.51 -2.42
N GLN A 35 15.77 5.11 -2.82
CA GLN A 35 15.76 6.33 -3.63
C GLN A 35 16.34 7.55 -2.88
N VAL A 36 16.00 7.72 -1.60
CA VAL A 36 16.54 8.80 -0.76
C VAL A 36 18.06 8.67 -0.60
N GLY A 37 18.58 7.45 -0.41
CA GLY A 37 20.02 7.19 -0.30
C GLY A 37 20.81 7.52 -1.58
N GLN A 38 20.14 7.67 -2.72
CA GLN A 38 20.76 8.10 -3.99
C GLN A 38 20.82 9.63 -4.13
N LEU A 39 20.17 10.38 -3.25
CA LEU A 39 20.23 11.84 -3.26
C LEU A 39 21.57 12.32 -2.70
N ARG A 40 22.03 13.48 -3.15
CA ARG A 40 23.15 14.18 -2.53
C ARG A 40 22.83 14.44 -1.05
N HIS A 41 23.82 14.27 -0.18
CA HIS A 41 23.69 14.62 1.23
C HIS A 41 23.23 16.08 1.41
N GLY A 42 22.22 16.26 2.27
CA GLY A 42 21.63 17.57 2.56
C GLY A 42 20.52 18.02 1.60
N THR A 43 20.29 17.33 0.47
CA THR A 43 19.18 17.67 -0.42
C THR A 43 17.84 17.45 0.29
N SER A 44 17.02 18.50 0.35
CA SER A 44 15.67 18.39 0.88
C SER A 44 14.75 17.74 -0.13
N TYR A 45 13.79 16.95 0.35
CA TYR A 45 12.81 16.31 -0.53
C TYR A 45 11.44 16.25 0.11
N TRP A 46 10.44 16.29 -0.78
CA TRP A 46 9.05 16.05 -0.48
C TRP A 46 8.64 14.69 -1.01
N VAL A 47 7.70 14.05 -0.32
CA VAL A 47 7.14 12.76 -0.75
C VAL A 47 5.68 12.95 -1.11
N THR A 48 5.29 12.41 -2.27
CA THR A 48 3.89 12.40 -2.69
C THR A 48 3.10 11.41 -1.83
N ILE A 49 1.92 11.82 -1.33
CA ILE A 49 0.99 10.97 -0.60
C ILE A 49 -0.33 10.92 -1.38
N PRO A 50 -0.76 9.76 -1.89
CA PRO A 50 -2.04 9.64 -2.59
C PRO A 50 -3.20 9.75 -1.60
N THR A 51 -4.21 10.56 -1.93
CA THR A 51 -5.47 10.63 -1.15
C THR A 51 -6.63 9.90 -1.83
N GLN A 52 -6.37 9.33 -3.02
CA GLN A 52 -7.36 8.69 -3.87
C GLN A 52 -6.74 7.49 -4.62
N PRO A 53 -7.57 6.52 -5.05
CA PRO A 53 -7.15 5.46 -5.96
C PRO A 53 -6.52 5.99 -7.26
N SER A 54 -5.67 5.17 -7.88
CA SER A 54 -5.02 5.54 -9.14
C SER A 54 -6.03 5.60 -10.30
N ALA A 55 -5.74 6.40 -11.32
CA ALA A 55 -6.58 6.49 -12.51
C ALA A 55 -6.76 5.13 -13.22
N ALA A 56 -5.72 4.28 -13.24
CA ALA A 56 -5.80 2.94 -13.80
C ALA A 56 -6.79 2.05 -13.03
N LEU A 57 -6.76 2.11 -11.68
CA LEU A 57 -7.70 1.37 -10.84
C LEU A 57 -9.14 1.82 -11.04
N ILE A 58 -9.37 3.14 -11.05
CA ILE A 58 -10.70 3.72 -11.30
C ILE A 58 -11.20 3.34 -12.69
N SER A 59 -10.34 3.38 -13.71
CA SER A 59 -10.69 2.95 -15.06
C SER A 59 -11.12 1.48 -15.10
N GLN A 60 -10.45 0.61 -14.35
CA GLN A 60 -10.86 -0.79 -14.24
C GLN A 60 -12.20 -0.95 -13.53
N TRP A 61 -12.41 -0.29 -12.39
CA TRP A 61 -13.71 -0.34 -11.69
C TRP A 61 -14.86 0.13 -12.58
N ASN A 62 -14.67 1.23 -13.32
CA ASN A 62 -15.66 1.69 -14.30
C ASN A 62 -15.89 0.68 -15.43
N ALA A 63 -14.82 0.12 -16.00
CA ALA A 63 -14.91 -0.76 -17.17
C ALA A 63 -15.63 -2.09 -16.87
N PHE A 64 -15.52 -2.60 -15.64
CA PHE A 64 -16.24 -3.81 -15.24
C PHE A 64 -17.75 -3.59 -15.13
N GLY A 65 -18.20 -2.35 -14.89
CA GLY A 65 -19.60 -1.94 -14.73
C GLY A 65 -20.22 -2.55 -13.47
N THR A 66 -20.38 -1.77 -12.41
CA THR A 66 -20.88 -2.26 -11.11
C THR A 66 -22.14 -1.57 -10.67
N ARG A 67 -22.97 -2.30 -9.90
CA ARG A 67 -24.16 -1.74 -9.25
C ARG A 67 -23.81 -0.88 -8.03
N HIS A 68 -22.67 -1.18 -7.38
CA HIS A 68 -22.22 -0.45 -6.21
C HIS A 68 -21.20 0.63 -6.58
N LEU A 69 -21.36 1.78 -5.95
CA LEU A 69 -20.35 2.84 -5.99
C LEU A 69 -19.08 2.34 -5.30
N PHE A 70 -17.93 2.65 -5.90
CA PHE A 70 -16.62 2.40 -5.31
C PHE A 70 -16.08 3.68 -4.66
N PRO A 71 -15.20 3.57 -3.65
CA PRO A 71 -14.65 4.74 -2.97
C PRO A 71 -13.81 5.58 -3.93
N ARG A 72 -13.85 6.90 -3.74
CA ARG A 72 -12.97 7.85 -4.44
C ARG A 72 -11.85 8.37 -3.55
N GLU A 73 -11.78 7.88 -2.33
CA GLU A 73 -10.82 8.20 -1.29
C GLU A 73 -9.99 6.98 -0.89
N VAL A 74 -8.80 7.26 -0.37
CA VAL A 74 -8.02 6.30 0.41
C VAL A 74 -8.47 6.33 1.87
N GLU A 75 -8.40 5.20 2.58
CA GLU A 75 -8.76 5.14 4.00
C GLU A 75 -7.94 6.12 4.85
N PRO A 76 -8.57 6.78 5.85
CA PRO A 76 -7.89 7.73 6.72
C PRO A 76 -6.63 7.17 7.40
N GLU A 77 -6.71 5.94 7.91
CA GLU A 77 -5.57 5.25 8.55
C GLU A 77 -4.40 5.03 7.59
N GLN A 78 -4.68 4.70 6.33
CA GLN A 78 -3.66 4.49 5.31
C GLN A 78 -2.99 5.81 4.93
N ILE A 79 -3.75 6.89 4.73
CA ILE A 79 -3.19 8.24 4.47
C ILE A 79 -2.27 8.65 5.62
N ARG A 80 -2.74 8.50 6.86
CA ARG A 80 -1.95 8.78 8.07
C ARG A 80 -0.67 7.94 8.10
N PHE A 81 -0.77 6.63 7.88
CA PHE A 81 0.39 5.74 7.88
C PHE A 81 1.42 6.12 6.81
N LEU A 82 0.98 6.46 5.59
CA LEU A 82 1.87 6.92 4.53
C LEU A 82 2.56 8.24 4.88
N ALA A 83 1.81 9.22 5.39
CA ALA A 83 2.38 10.51 5.79
C ALA A 83 3.52 10.34 6.81
N PHE A 84 3.28 9.57 7.87
CA PHE A 84 4.30 9.31 8.88
C PHE A 84 5.40 8.33 8.41
N SER A 85 5.13 7.46 7.44
CA SER A 85 6.18 6.65 6.78
C SER A 85 7.12 7.49 5.94
N ALA A 86 6.62 8.52 5.25
CA ALA A 86 7.44 9.47 4.52
C ALA A 86 8.30 10.30 5.47
N VAL A 87 7.70 10.83 6.54
CA VAL A 87 8.42 11.56 7.59
C VAL A 87 9.47 10.66 8.28
N ALA A 88 9.12 9.43 8.66
CA ALA A 88 10.08 8.47 9.22
C ALA A 88 11.17 8.04 8.22
N SER A 89 11.00 8.34 6.93
CA SER A 89 12.02 8.12 5.91
C SER A 89 12.84 9.38 5.64
N GLY A 90 12.73 10.43 6.46
CA GLY A 90 13.52 11.67 6.41
C GLY A 90 12.90 12.82 5.61
N ALA A 91 11.67 12.65 5.10
CA ALA A 91 11.04 13.67 4.27
C ALA A 91 10.86 15.00 5.02
N ARG A 92 11.20 16.10 4.35
CA ARG A 92 11.06 17.48 4.87
C ARG A 92 9.76 18.15 4.44
N GLY A 93 8.95 17.48 3.62
CA GLY A 93 7.62 17.93 3.26
C GLY A 93 6.80 16.81 2.63
N LEU A 94 5.49 17.02 2.61
CA LEU A 94 4.52 16.08 2.06
C LEU A 94 3.71 16.77 0.96
N TYR A 95 3.50 16.06 -0.15
CA TYR A 95 2.67 16.52 -1.25
C TYR A 95 1.43 15.63 -1.36
N PHE A 96 0.32 16.04 -0.75
CA PHE A 96 -0.95 15.32 -0.83
C PHE A 96 -1.56 15.47 -2.23
N ARG A 97 -1.60 14.38 -3.00
CA ARG A 97 -2.12 14.39 -4.35
C ARG A 97 -3.62 14.11 -4.35
N SER A 98 -4.38 15.06 -4.86
CA SER A 98 -5.81 14.94 -5.19
C SER A 98 -6.00 15.20 -6.69
N TRP A 99 -6.85 14.40 -7.34
CA TRP A 99 -7.23 14.61 -8.74
C TRP A 99 -8.67 15.13 -8.89
N SER A 100 -9.45 15.17 -7.80
CA SER A 100 -10.71 15.92 -7.72
C SER A 100 -10.59 17.10 -6.75
N ARG A 101 -11.55 18.03 -6.84
CA ARG A 101 -11.64 19.17 -5.93
C ARG A 101 -11.85 18.70 -4.48
N LEU A 102 -11.48 19.57 -3.53
CA LEU A 102 -11.62 19.34 -2.09
C LEU A 102 -12.84 20.06 -1.47
N ASP A 103 -13.61 20.77 -2.28
CA ASP A 103 -14.83 21.50 -1.88
C ASP A 103 -16.12 20.87 -2.45
N ALA A 104 -16.01 19.70 -3.11
CA ALA A 104 -17.16 18.97 -3.59
C ALA A 104 -18.03 18.48 -2.40
N PRO A 105 -19.37 18.48 -2.52
CA PRO A 105 -20.29 18.20 -1.41
C PRO A 105 -20.44 16.70 -1.08
N ASP A 106 -19.69 15.83 -1.74
CA ASP A 106 -19.81 14.38 -1.57
C ASP A 106 -19.08 13.85 -0.33
N THR A 107 -19.55 12.72 0.20
CA THR A 107 -19.01 12.08 1.40
C THR A 107 -17.52 11.74 1.28
N SER A 108 -17.05 11.28 0.11
CA SER A 108 -15.65 10.93 -0.13
C SER A 108 -14.75 12.16 0.01
N THR A 109 -15.17 13.29 -0.55
CA THR A 109 -14.50 14.58 -0.38
C THR A 109 -14.48 15.04 1.08
N GLY A 110 -15.61 14.93 1.79
CA GLY A 110 -15.67 15.23 3.22
C GLY A 110 -14.68 14.40 4.07
N ILE A 111 -14.61 13.08 3.83
CA ILE A 111 -13.67 12.18 4.50
C ILE A 111 -12.23 12.56 4.20
N ARG A 112 -11.89 12.85 2.92
CA ARG A 112 -10.54 13.28 2.53
C ARG A 112 -10.15 14.58 3.24
N CYS A 113 -11.02 15.59 3.23
CA CYS A 113 -10.74 16.88 3.88
C CYS A 113 -10.54 16.74 5.39
N ASN A 114 -11.43 16.00 6.07
CA ASN A 114 -11.31 15.74 7.51
C ASN A 114 -10.03 14.95 7.84
N THR A 115 -9.65 13.99 6.99
CA THR A 115 -8.40 13.23 7.15
C THR A 115 -7.18 14.12 6.98
N LEU A 116 -7.14 14.95 5.93
CA LEU A 116 -6.03 15.84 5.66
C LEU A 116 -5.88 16.90 6.76
N GLU A 117 -6.99 17.43 7.27
CA GLU A 117 -6.97 18.34 8.42
C GLU A 117 -6.37 17.64 9.65
N LEU A 118 -6.85 16.44 9.99
CA LEU A 118 -6.34 15.67 11.12
C LEU A 118 -4.83 15.39 10.99
N VAL A 119 -4.37 14.90 9.84
CA VAL A 119 -2.95 14.57 9.59
C VAL A 119 -2.07 15.82 9.64
N ASN A 120 -2.49 16.94 9.02
CA ASN A 120 -1.72 18.18 9.06
C ASN A 120 -1.58 18.74 10.47
N GLN A 121 -2.61 18.58 11.31
CA GLN A 121 -2.53 18.99 12.71
C GLN A 121 -1.62 18.09 13.53
N GLU A 122 -1.63 16.76 13.29
CA GLU A 122 -0.66 15.87 13.93
C GLU A 122 0.79 16.15 13.47
N ILE A 123 1.00 16.54 12.20
CA ILE A 123 2.31 16.98 11.71
C ILE A 123 2.75 18.28 12.38
N ARG A 124 1.82 19.23 12.58
CA ARG A 124 2.10 20.50 13.26
C ARG A 124 2.62 20.29 14.69
N LEU A 125 2.10 19.29 15.41
CA LEU A 125 2.60 18.93 16.75
C LEU A 125 4.09 18.54 16.75
N ILE A 126 4.60 18.00 15.64
CA ILE A 126 5.98 17.55 15.50
C ILE A 126 6.81 18.42 14.56
N GLU A 127 6.30 19.57 14.14
CA GLU A 127 6.96 20.50 13.21
C GLU A 127 8.39 20.85 13.62
N PRO A 128 8.74 21.13 14.89
CA PRO A 128 10.10 21.52 15.27
C PRO A 128 11.17 20.48 14.89
N TRP A 129 10.82 19.19 14.98
CA TRP A 129 11.72 18.11 14.58
C TRP A 129 11.85 18.00 13.06
N LEU A 130 10.76 18.25 12.32
CA LEU A 130 10.74 18.09 10.87
C LEU A 130 11.35 19.29 10.13
N ALA A 131 11.16 20.50 10.64
CA ALA A 131 11.68 21.72 10.05
C ALA A 131 13.14 21.98 10.45
N GLY A 132 13.45 21.92 11.75
CA GLY A 132 14.77 22.28 12.30
C GLY A 132 15.57 21.11 12.88
N GLY A 133 14.96 19.95 13.09
CA GLY A 133 15.63 18.80 13.69
C GLY A 133 16.51 18.01 12.72
N VAL A 134 17.35 17.15 13.29
CA VAL A 134 18.24 16.20 12.61
C VAL A 134 17.58 14.82 12.59
N TYR A 135 17.59 14.19 11.42
CA TYR A 135 17.18 12.79 11.25
C TYR A 135 18.33 11.87 11.67
N LEU A 136 18.09 10.98 12.65
CA LEU A 136 19.13 10.08 13.19
C LEU A 136 19.06 8.66 12.62
N GLY A 137 18.00 8.32 11.89
CA GLY A 137 17.84 6.99 11.29
C GLY A 137 16.87 6.08 12.01
N ASP A 138 16.91 4.81 11.62
CA ASP A 138 16.06 3.76 12.17
C ASP A 138 16.66 3.18 13.46
N LEU A 139 15.78 2.76 14.36
CA LEU A 139 16.11 2.02 15.56
C LEU A 139 15.80 0.54 15.38
N ASP A 140 16.61 -0.31 16.01
CA ASP A 140 16.24 -1.71 16.19
C ASP A 140 15.15 -1.80 17.26
N THR A 141 14.01 -2.38 16.88
CA THR A 141 12.85 -2.56 17.75
C THR A 141 12.72 -3.99 18.25
N GLY A 142 13.55 -4.92 17.75
CA GLY A 142 13.41 -6.36 17.97
C GLY A 142 12.16 -7.00 17.35
N ALA A 143 11.28 -6.21 16.72
CA ALA A 143 10.01 -6.67 16.18
C ALA A 143 9.93 -6.42 14.67
N ALA A 144 9.79 -7.49 13.89
CA ALA A 144 9.79 -7.43 12.42
C ALA A 144 8.64 -6.60 11.83
N ASP A 145 7.55 -6.41 12.58
CA ASP A 145 6.39 -5.61 12.20
C ASP A 145 6.47 -4.15 12.67
N VAL A 146 7.46 -3.78 13.48
CA VAL A 146 7.59 -2.43 14.06
C VAL A 146 8.85 -1.76 13.55
N ARG A 147 8.69 -0.59 12.93
CA ARG A 147 9.81 0.29 12.58
C ARG A 147 9.84 1.47 13.55
N GLY A 148 10.98 1.67 14.21
CA GLY A 148 11.26 2.87 14.98
C GLY A 148 12.18 3.80 14.21
N THR A 149 11.92 5.10 14.26
CA THR A 149 12.78 6.12 13.66
C THR A 149 12.96 7.27 14.63
N LEU A 150 14.17 7.82 14.70
CA LEU A 150 14.52 8.88 15.64
C LEU A 150 14.86 10.20 14.93
N TRP A 151 14.28 11.27 15.45
CA TRP A 151 14.59 12.66 15.13
C TRP A 151 15.08 13.36 16.39
N GLN A 152 15.95 14.35 16.24
CA GLN A 152 16.52 15.08 17.37
C GLN A 152 16.54 16.59 17.09
N THR A 153 16.10 17.37 18.06
CA THR A 153 16.44 18.80 18.18
C THR A 153 17.46 18.97 19.31
N GLU A 154 17.94 20.18 19.55
CA GLU A 154 18.84 20.46 20.68
C GLU A 154 18.24 20.07 22.04
N ARG A 155 16.91 20.14 22.18
CA ARG A 155 16.21 20.04 23.47
C ARG A 155 15.41 18.77 23.65
N ALA A 156 15.14 18.03 22.57
CA ALA A 156 14.25 16.87 22.62
C ALA A 156 14.50 15.87 21.50
N LYS A 157 14.08 14.63 21.73
CA LYS A 157 14.02 13.59 20.70
C LYS A 157 12.58 13.25 20.37
N LEU A 158 12.31 12.98 19.10
CA LEU A 158 11.05 12.46 18.62
C LEU A 158 11.28 11.06 18.05
N LEU A 159 10.61 10.10 18.65
CA LEU A 159 10.53 8.72 18.20
C LEU A 159 9.22 8.53 17.43
N ILE A 160 9.30 8.05 16.19
CA ILE A 160 8.16 7.66 15.36
C ILE A 160 8.15 6.14 15.29
N LEU A 161 7.08 5.52 15.76
CA LEU A 161 6.85 4.08 15.67
C LEU A 161 5.80 3.81 14.59
N LEU A 162 6.15 2.95 13.64
CA LEU A 162 5.29 2.53 12.53
C LEU A 162 5.08 1.03 12.60
N ARG A 163 3.82 0.60 12.77
CA ARG A 163 3.44 -0.81 12.75
C ARG A 163 2.90 -1.19 11.39
N SER A 164 3.53 -2.19 10.81
CA SER A 164 3.30 -2.67 9.46
C SER A 164 2.85 -4.12 9.46
N SER A 165 1.97 -4.48 8.55
CA SER A 165 1.51 -5.85 8.37
C SER A 165 1.36 -6.20 6.90
N ALA A 166 1.46 -7.48 6.58
CA ALA A 166 1.17 -7.96 5.23
C ALA A 166 -0.28 -7.59 4.85
N GLY A 167 -0.50 -7.15 3.61
CA GLY A 167 -1.81 -6.80 3.05
C GLY A 167 -2.39 -5.45 3.49
N GLN A 168 -1.73 -4.71 4.39
CA GLN A 168 -2.20 -3.40 4.84
C GLN A 168 -2.29 -2.33 3.74
N GLN A 169 -1.60 -2.53 2.61
CA GLN A 169 -1.71 -1.66 1.44
C GLN A 169 -3.08 -1.77 0.74
N TYR A 170 -3.86 -2.79 1.10
CA TYR A 170 -5.21 -3.02 0.60
C TYR A 170 -6.25 -2.62 1.64
N VAL A 171 -6.21 -3.27 2.81
CA VAL A 171 -7.14 -3.06 3.92
C VAL A 171 -6.37 -2.94 5.21
N SER A 172 -6.70 -1.96 6.04
CA SER A 172 -6.07 -1.76 7.34
C SER A 172 -6.29 -2.99 8.24
N SER A 173 -5.24 -3.78 8.48
CA SER A 173 -5.26 -4.95 9.38
C SER A 173 -5.30 -4.58 10.87
N PRO A 174 -5.65 -5.50 11.77
CA PRO A 174 -5.34 -5.36 13.20
C PRO A 174 -3.82 -5.36 13.46
N THR A 175 -3.40 -4.75 14.57
CA THR A 175 -2.04 -4.80 15.10
C THR A 175 -1.83 -6.11 15.87
N LYS A 176 -0.72 -6.84 15.61
CA LYS A 176 -0.47 -8.17 16.19
C LYS A 176 0.07 -8.10 17.62
N SER A 177 1.11 -7.29 17.84
CA SER A 177 1.65 -7.01 19.17
C SER A 177 1.16 -5.67 19.67
N LYS A 178 0.75 -5.59 20.94
CA LYS A 178 0.33 -4.33 21.58
C LYS A 178 1.48 -3.62 22.29
N LEU A 179 2.39 -4.38 22.89
CA LEU A 179 3.54 -3.84 23.60
C LEU A 179 4.72 -3.61 22.63
N VAL A 180 5.37 -2.45 22.72
CA VAL A 180 6.72 -2.23 22.17
C VAL A 180 7.64 -1.92 23.33
N SER A 181 8.79 -2.58 23.37
CA SER A 181 9.89 -2.25 24.27
C SER A 181 11.10 -1.94 23.40
N LEU A 182 11.64 -0.73 23.49
CA LEU A 182 12.84 -0.35 22.73
C LEU A 182 13.76 0.58 23.51
N GLU A 183 15.05 0.47 23.25
CA GLU A 183 16.02 1.41 23.76
C GLU A 183 16.19 2.59 22.79
N VAL A 184 16.28 3.80 23.32
CA VAL A 184 16.53 5.01 22.51
C VAL A 184 17.96 5.47 22.75
N PRO A 185 18.89 5.26 21.79
CA PRO A 185 20.31 5.52 21.97
C PRO A 185 20.62 6.96 22.39
N GLY A 186 21.61 7.14 23.26
CA GLY A 186 22.12 8.44 23.69
C GLY A 186 21.08 9.29 24.43
N THR A 187 20.11 8.68 25.11
CA THR A 187 19.04 9.39 25.83
C THR A 187 19.38 9.47 27.32
N PRO A 188 19.58 10.66 27.89
CA PRO A 188 19.85 10.81 29.33
C PRO A 188 18.69 10.29 30.19
N LEU A 189 19.02 9.77 31.38
CA LEU A 189 18.03 9.28 32.37
C LEU A 189 17.02 10.36 32.84
N THR A 190 17.33 11.63 32.61
CA THR A 190 16.45 12.76 32.94
C THR A 190 15.31 12.94 31.94
N TYR A 191 15.46 12.42 30.72
CA TYR A 191 14.43 12.55 29.70
C TYR A 191 13.20 11.75 30.10
N ARG A 192 12.02 12.35 29.92
CA ARG A 192 10.74 11.69 30.17
C ARG A 192 10.02 11.47 28.84
N PRO A 193 9.51 10.26 28.58
CA PRO A 193 8.77 9.96 27.37
C PRO A 193 7.30 10.38 27.47
N TYR A 194 6.82 11.07 26.44
CA TYR A 194 5.45 11.52 26.27
C TYR A 194 4.87 10.95 24.98
N HIS A 195 3.84 10.11 25.08
CA HIS A 195 3.06 9.69 23.92
C HIS A 195 2.17 10.85 23.47
N LEU A 196 2.34 11.31 22.24
CA LEU A 196 1.50 12.37 21.67
C LEU A 196 0.19 11.77 21.18
N GLN A 197 -0.91 12.28 21.70
CA GLN A 197 -2.25 11.98 21.21
C GLN A 197 -2.98 13.27 20.86
N THR A 198 -4.05 13.17 20.07
CA THR A 198 -4.84 14.35 19.64
C THR A 198 -5.57 15.05 20.77
N ASP A 199 -5.78 14.37 21.90
CA ASP A 199 -6.36 14.90 23.12
C ASP A 199 -5.31 15.45 24.11
N GLY A 200 -4.01 15.20 23.87
CA GLY A 200 -2.92 15.70 24.71
C GLY A 200 -1.71 14.76 24.80
N PRO A 201 -0.54 15.26 25.22
CA PRO A 201 0.58 14.41 25.60
C PRO A 201 0.25 13.57 26.83
N ARG A 202 0.61 12.28 26.82
CA ARG A 202 0.47 11.34 27.94
C ARG A 202 1.80 10.77 28.38
N ASN A 203 2.04 10.72 29.69
CA ASN A 203 3.26 10.12 30.24
C ASN A 203 3.30 8.62 29.95
N ILE A 204 4.46 8.13 29.48
CA ILE A 204 4.76 6.69 29.44
C ILE A 204 5.55 6.34 30.69
N GLN A 205 5.12 5.31 31.42
CA GLN A 205 5.84 4.84 32.60
C GLN A 205 7.15 4.15 32.18
N LEU A 206 8.25 4.54 32.82
CA LEU A 206 9.57 3.94 32.62
C LEU A 206 9.84 2.89 33.70
N THR A 207 10.29 1.70 33.30
CA THR A 207 10.74 0.65 34.23
C THR A 207 12.20 0.89 34.64
N ARG A 208 12.50 1.19 35.90
CA ARG A 208 13.85 1.68 36.33
C ARG A 208 15.00 0.69 36.05
N GLY A 209 16.11 1.17 35.48
CA GLY A 209 17.39 0.45 35.23
C GLY A 209 18.45 1.32 34.52
N ASN A 210 19.71 0.87 34.43
CA ASN A 210 20.83 1.66 33.86
C ASN A 210 20.73 1.91 32.33
N GLN A 211 19.88 1.14 31.63
CA GLN A 211 19.49 1.31 30.23
C GLN A 211 18.00 0.98 30.12
N THR A 212 17.12 1.87 30.58
CA THR A 212 15.67 1.57 30.61
C THR A 212 15.10 1.59 29.19
N PRO A 213 14.57 0.46 28.67
CA PRO A 213 13.80 0.48 27.44
C PRO A 213 12.47 1.21 27.67
N ILE A 214 12.07 2.03 26.70
CA ILE A 214 10.72 2.60 26.66
C ILE A 214 9.78 1.45 26.37
N THR A 215 8.95 1.12 27.36
CA THR A 215 7.91 0.11 27.22
C THR A 215 6.56 0.80 27.15
N MET A 216 5.84 0.64 26.03
CA MET A 216 4.54 1.27 25.84
C MET A 216 3.55 0.37 25.12
N GLN A 217 2.26 0.59 25.42
CA GLN A 217 1.18 0.09 24.58
C GLN A 217 1.07 1.00 23.35
N ALA A 218 1.28 0.42 22.18
CA ALA A 218 1.14 1.07 20.89
C ALA A 218 0.07 0.32 20.09
N ASP A 219 -1.20 0.57 20.44
CA ASP A 219 -2.36 -0.03 19.76
C ASP A 219 -2.59 0.57 18.37
N GLU A 220 -2.11 1.80 18.15
CA GLU A 220 -2.18 2.50 16.87
C GLU A 220 -1.05 2.09 15.91
N ARG A 221 -1.28 2.30 14.61
CA ARG A 221 -0.29 2.03 13.56
C ARG A 221 0.84 3.04 13.50
N VAL A 222 0.56 4.24 13.97
CA VAL A 222 1.52 5.33 14.10
C VAL A 222 1.48 5.77 15.55
N SER A 223 2.63 5.74 16.23
CA SER A 223 2.79 6.31 17.57
C SER A 223 3.93 7.30 17.56
N LEU A 224 3.69 8.48 18.14
CA LEU A 224 4.65 9.57 18.22
C LEU A 224 5.04 9.75 19.69
N VAL A 225 6.32 9.60 20.00
CA VAL A 225 6.83 9.71 21.37
C VAL A 225 7.89 10.78 21.43
N VAL A 226 7.67 11.80 22.27
CA VAL A 226 8.67 12.84 22.53
C VAL A 226 9.39 12.52 23.83
N LEU A 227 10.73 12.55 23.79
CA LEU A 227 11.58 12.44 24.97
C LEU A 227 12.23 13.79 25.25
N THR A 228 11.93 14.36 26.42
CA THR A 228 12.47 15.65 26.83
C THR A 228 12.48 15.81 28.36
N PRO A 229 13.48 16.50 28.93
CA PRO A 229 13.43 17.03 30.28
C PRO A 229 12.99 18.52 30.30
N ASP A 230 13.00 19.20 29.15
CA ASP A 230 12.83 20.64 29.00
C ASP A 230 11.35 21.03 29.12
N GLN A 231 11.06 21.94 30.06
CA GLN A 231 9.72 22.48 30.29
C GLN A 231 9.17 23.21 29.06
N LEU A 232 10.00 23.94 28.31
CA LEU A 232 9.56 24.71 27.14
C LEU A 232 9.03 23.79 26.03
N VAL A 233 9.64 22.61 25.87
CA VAL A 233 9.15 21.60 24.92
C VAL A 233 7.79 21.06 25.38
N ARG A 234 7.61 20.84 26.69
CA ARG A 234 6.32 20.41 27.24
C ARG A 234 5.25 21.47 27.04
N ASP A 235 5.56 22.72 27.37
CA ASP A 235 4.64 23.85 27.22
C ASP A 235 4.20 24.00 25.77
N TYR A 236 5.15 23.92 24.82
CA TYR A 236 4.85 23.89 23.39
C TYR A 236 3.87 22.76 23.03
N LEU A 237 4.14 21.52 23.46
CA LEU A 237 3.27 20.38 23.15
C LEU A 237 1.86 20.58 23.73
N TYR A 238 1.76 21.03 24.99
CA TYR A 238 0.47 21.28 25.63
C TYR A 238 -0.29 22.43 24.97
N GLU A 239 0.40 23.50 24.60
CA GLU A 239 -0.17 24.66 23.91
C GLU A 239 -0.65 24.32 22.50
N GLN A 240 0.17 23.67 21.68
CA GLN A 240 -0.25 23.25 20.34
C GLN A 240 -1.45 22.31 20.40
N THR A 241 -1.44 21.37 21.34
CA THR A 241 -2.58 20.47 21.49
C THR A 241 -3.82 21.21 21.99
N SER A 242 -3.70 22.14 22.95
CA SER A 242 -4.86 22.85 23.52
C SER A 242 -5.56 23.75 22.50
N ARG A 243 -4.79 24.43 21.63
CA ARG A 243 -5.31 25.33 20.57
C ARG A 243 -6.29 24.63 19.63
N HIS A 244 -6.08 23.35 19.33
CA HIS A 244 -6.88 22.61 18.34
C HIS A 244 -7.60 21.37 18.88
N ARG A 245 -7.46 21.06 20.18
CA ARG A 245 -7.98 19.83 20.80
C ARG A 245 -9.44 19.57 20.48
N GLN A 246 -10.28 20.60 20.61
CA GLN A 246 -11.71 20.46 20.35
C GLN A 246 -11.96 20.01 18.92
N ARG A 247 -11.39 20.71 17.93
CA ARG A 247 -11.55 20.36 16.52
C ARG A 247 -11.03 18.94 16.24
N LEU A 248 -9.88 18.57 16.78
CA LEU A 248 -9.29 17.24 16.58
C LEU A 248 -10.14 16.10 17.16
N SER A 249 -10.68 16.26 18.37
CA SER A 249 -11.57 15.26 18.96
C SER A 249 -12.86 15.09 18.12
N HIS A 250 -13.42 16.18 17.60
CA HIS A 250 -14.59 16.12 16.71
C HIS A 250 -14.25 15.45 15.37
N LEU A 251 -13.10 15.77 14.77
CA LEU A 251 -12.64 15.15 13.51
C LEU A 251 -12.45 13.64 13.67
N ARG A 252 -11.79 13.18 14.74
CA ARG A 252 -11.60 11.74 15.00
C ARG A 252 -12.94 11.03 15.15
N LEU A 253 -13.86 11.58 15.95
CA LEU A 253 -15.18 10.98 16.12
C LEU A 253 -15.96 10.96 14.79
N LYS A 254 -15.94 12.04 14.02
CA LYS A 254 -16.61 12.13 12.71
C LYS A 254 -16.09 11.07 11.74
N LEU A 255 -14.77 10.92 11.63
CA LEU A 255 -14.15 9.91 10.76
C LEU A 255 -14.53 8.48 11.18
N ALA A 256 -14.61 8.19 12.47
CA ALA A 256 -15.03 6.88 12.98
C ALA A 256 -16.52 6.60 12.70
N ILE A 257 -17.40 7.62 12.83
CA ILE A 257 -18.80 7.52 12.44
C ILE A 257 -18.93 7.24 10.94
N ASP A 258 -18.21 7.99 10.10
CA ASP A 258 -18.21 7.79 8.65
C ASP A 258 -17.72 6.38 8.28
N HIS A 259 -16.67 5.91 8.94
CA HIS A 259 -16.13 4.57 8.74
C HIS A 259 -17.12 3.48 9.14
N HIS A 260 -17.83 3.64 10.27
CA HIS A 260 -18.90 2.74 10.68
C HIS A 260 -20.04 2.69 9.65
N SER A 261 -20.50 3.85 9.17
CA SER A 261 -21.54 3.94 8.15
C SER A 261 -21.12 3.28 6.84
N GLN A 262 -19.89 3.53 6.37
CA GLN A 262 -19.35 2.87 5.17
C GLN A 262 -19.26 1.35 5.36
N PHE A 263 -18.79 0.89 6.52
CA PHE A 263 -18.72 -0.53 6.82
C PHE A 263 -20.11 -1.18 6.77
N LYS A 264 -21.12 -0.56 7.39
CA LYS A 264 -22.52 -1.00 7.38
C LYS A 264 -23.08 -1.10 5.95
N GLN A 265 -22.77 -0.13 5.09
CA GLN A 265 -23.18 -0.16 3.70
C GLN A 265 -22.57 -1.34 2.94
N VAL A 266 -21.26 -1.58 3.11
CA VAL A 266 -20.56 -2.68 2.44
C VAL A 266 -21.12 -4.03 2.84
N ILE A 267 -21.23 -4.30 4.15
CA ILE A 267 -21.65 -5.63 4.64
C ILE A 267 -23.11 -5.96 4.29
N SER A 268 -23.95 -4.95 4.02
CA SER A 268 -25.33 -5.15 3.57
C SER A 268 -25.42 -5.80 2.18
N SER A 269 -24.32 -5.80 1.42
CA SER A 269 -24.24 -6.25 0.04
C SER A 269 -23.20 -7.34 -0.19
N ILE A 270 -22.74 -8.04 0.86
CA ILE A 270 -21.83 -9.19 0.72
C ILE A 270 -22.42 -10.45 1.35
N PRO A 271 -22.09 -11.65 0.84
CA PRO A 271 -22.52 -12.90 1.43
C PRO A 271 -21.77 -13.17 2.75
N LEU A 272 -22.42 -12.89 3.88
CA LEU A 272 -21.82 -13.06 5.22
C LEU A 272 -21.82 -14.52 5.72
N GLY A 273 -22.72 -15.37 5.21
CA GLY A 273 -22.87 -16.75 5.65
C GLY A 273 -22.98 -16.88 7.18
N ALA A 274 -22.19 -17.78 7.76
CA ALA A 274 -22.17 -18.04 9.21
C ALA A 274 -21.71 -16.85 10.07
N LYS A 275 -21.06 -15.83 9.48
CA LYS A 275 -20.56 -14.66 10.22
C LYS A 275 -21.61 -13.59 10.49
N SER A 276 -22.84 -13.72 9.97
CA SER A 276 -23.90 -12.72 10.10
C SER A 276 -24.15 -12.26 11.55
N ASN A 277 -24.23 -13.21 12.50
CA ASN A 277 -24.44 -12.89 13.92
C ASN A 277 -23.27 -12.12 14.54
N GLN A 278 -22.03 -12.55 14.27
CA GLN A 278 -20.82 -11.86 14.74
C GLN A 278 -20.75 -10.44 14.18
N VAL A 279 -21.07 -10.27 12.90
CA VAL A 279 -21.08 -8.96 12.22
C VAL A 279 -22.10 -8.02 12.86
N ASN A 280 -23.33 -8.48 13.07
CA ASN A 280 -24.38 -7.70 13.72
C ASN A 280 -24.01 -7.31 15.16
N GLN A 281 -23.36 -8.22 15.90
CA GLN A 281 -22.86 -7.93 17.24
C GLN A 281 -21.79 -6.84 17.23
N VAL A 282 -20.80 -6.92 16.33
CA VAL A 282 -19.72 -5.94 16.21
C VAL A 282 -20.27 -4.57 15.79
N LEU A 283 -21.23 -4.51 14.86
CA LEU A 283 -21.91 -3.27 14.50
C LEU A 283 -22.57 -2.63 15.73
N ARG A 284 -23.36 -3.40 16.47
CA ARG A 284 -24.06 -2.88 17.66
C ARG A 284 -23.08 -2.36 18.71
N ILE A 285 -21.99 -3.09 18.98
CA ILE A 285 -20.97 -2.66 19.95
C ILE A 285 -20.25 -1.40 19.46
N SER A 286 -19.90 -1.34 18.17
CA SER A 286 -19.28 -0.16 17.57
C SER A 286 -20.19 1.06 17.67
N GLU A 287 -21.48 0.91 17.38
CA GLU A 287 -22.47 1.99 17.49
C GLU A 287 -22.63 2.48 18.94
N GLN A 288 -22.66 1.55 19.90
CA GLN A 288 -22.68 1.89 21.34
C GLN A 288 -21.43 2.68 21.76
N HIS A 289 -20.24 2.26 21.32
CA HIS A 289 -19.00 3.00 21.61
C HIS A 289 -19.00 4.40 20.99
N LEU A 290 -19.48 4.57 19.75
CA LEU A 290 -19.57 5.87 19.09
C LEU A 290 -20.58 6.79 19.77
N SER A 291 -21.73 6.27 20.18
CA SER A 291 -22.73 7.02 20.96
C SER A 291 -22.16 7.49 22.31
N GLN A 292 -21.45 6.61 23.02
CA GLN A 292 -20.77 6.97 24.27
C GLN A 292 -19.69 8.03 24.04
N ALA A 293 -18.89 7.89 22.97
CA ALA A 293 -17.87 8.87 22.62
C ALA A 293 -18.46 10.26 22.34
N GLN A 294 -19.61 10.31 21.65
CA GLN A 294 -20.33 11.57 21.40
C GLN A 294 -20.81 12.22 22.70
N THR A 295 -21.40 11.43 23.61
CA THR A 295 -21.85 11.93 24.92
C THR A 295 -20.70 12.51 25.74
N LEU A 296 -19.57 11.79 25.80
CA LEU A 296 -18.37 12.24 26.52
C LEU A 296 -17.77 13.49 25.87
N LEU A 297 -17.79 13.58 24.54
CA LEU A 297 -17.30 14.76 23.84
C LEU A 297 -18.17 15.99 24.15
N ASN A 298 -19.49 15.81 24.21
CA ASN A 298 -20.46 16.87 24.56
C ASN A 298 -20.32 17.34 26.01
N SER A 299 -19.95 16.44 26.94
CA SER A 299 -19.69 16.78 28.35
C SER A 299 -18.28 17.33 28.60
N GLY A 300 -17.43 17.39 27.56
CA GLY A 300 -16.07 17.92 27.63
C GLY A 300 -14.99 16.88 27.96
N ASP A 301 -15.36 15.63 28.25
CA ASP A 301 -14.42 14.51 28.44
C ASP A 301 -13.90 13.97 27.09
N ARG A 302 -12.91 14.69 26.57
CA ARG A 302 -12.26 14.37 25.29
C ARG A 302 -11.39 13.11 25.37
N THR A 303 -10.82 12.84 26.53
CA THR A 303 -9.98 11.65 26.75
C THR A 303 -10.84 10.40 26.68
N GLY A 304 -11.97 10.39 27.41
CA GLY A 304 -12.96 9.32 27.34
C GLY A 304 -13.53 9.17 25.93
N ALA A 305 -13.88 10.28 25.27
CA ALA A 305 -14.34 10.26 23.88
C ALA A 305 -13.32 9.57 22.95
N SER A 306 -12.04 9.97 23.01
CA SER A 306 -10.98 9.37 22.18
C SER A 306 -10.79 7.87 22.46
N GLN A 307 -10.92 7.43 23.72
CA GLN A 307 -10.82 6.02 24.05
C GLN A 307 -11.96 5.20 23.44
N PHE A 308 -13.20 5.68 23.55
CA PHE A 308 -14.36 4.99 22.98
C PHE A 308 -14.38 5.02 21.45
N THR A 309 -13.94 6.11 20.81
CA THR A 309 -13.70 6.16 19.36
C THR A 309 -12.69 5.09 18.93
N GLY A 310 -11.54 5.00 19.61
CA GLY A 310 -10.53 3.98 19.29
C GLY A 310 -11.02 2.54 19.47
N LYS A 311 -11.87 2.27 20.47
CA LYS A 311 -12.50 0.95 20.66
C LYS A 311 -13.45 0.60 19.50
N ALA A 312 -14.24 1.56 19.02
CA ALA A 312 -15.12 1.35 17.87
C ALA A 312 -14.30 0.97 16.62
N ASP A 313 -13.28 1.76 16.30
CA ASP A 313 -12.41 1.52 15.13
C ASP A 313 -11.68 0.18 15.22
N GLN A 314 -11.17 -0.19 16.40
CA GLN A 314 -10.47 -1.46 16.60
C GLN A 314 -11.38 -2.67 16.33
N SER A 315 -12.61 -2.65 16.83
CA SER A 315 -13.58 -3.73 16.61
C SER A 315 -13.92 -3.88 15.12
N LEU A 316 -14.14 -2.77 14.42
CA LEU A 316 -14.41 -2.80 12.97
C LEU A 316 -13.18 -3.27 12.19
N ARG A 317 -11.98 -2.80 12.52
CA ARG A 317 -10.73 -3.16 11.83
C ARG A 317 -10.48 -4.67 11.82
N GLN A 318 -10.68 -5.33 12.96
CA GLN A 318 -10.54 -6.79 13.08
C GLN A 318 -11.50 -7.51 12.13
N LEU A 319 -12.79 -7.19 12.18
CA LEU A 319 -13.81 -7.87 11.38
C LEU A 319 -13.64 -7.58 9.88
N ARG A 320 -13.30 -6.34 9.50
CA ARG A 320 -12.99 -5.96 8.11
C ARG A 320 -11.86 -6.81 7.55
N TRP A 321 -10.79 -6.98 8.32
CA TRP A 321 -9.65 -7.78 7.94
C TRP A 321 -10.02 -9.26 7.74
N GLU A 322 -10.84 -9.84 8.62
CA GLU A 322 -11.31 -11.22 8.52
C GLU A 322 -12.17 -11.45 7.26
N LEU A 323 -13.12 -10.57 6.99
CA LEU A 323 -13.99 -10.65 5.81
C LEU A 323 -13.20 -10.44 4.51
N TRP A 324 -12.24 -9.53 4.51
CA TRP A 324 -11.36 -9.31 3.36
C TRP A 324 -10.48 -10.53 3.06
N ASN A 325 -9.83 -11.11 4.08
CA ASN A 325 -9.01 -12.31 3.89
C ASN A 325 -9.82 -13.47 3.32
N GLU A 326 -11.06 -13.65 3.77
CA GLU A 326 -11.96 -14.66 3.22
C GLU A 326 -12.29 -14.43 1.74
N ALA A 327 -12.49 -13.17 1.34
CA ALA A 327 -12.79 -12.82 -0.05
C ALA A 327 -11.60 -13.06 -0.99
N VAL A 328 -10.36 -12.85 -0.52
CA VAL A 328 -9.14 -12.95 -1.35
C VAL A 328 -8.47 -14.31 -1.33
N ARG A 329 -8.81 -15.21 -0.38
CA ARG A 329 -8.09 -16.49 -0.14
C ARG A 329 -8.00 -17.42 -1.35
N PHE A 330 -8.88 -17.27 -2.33
CA PHE A 330 -8.93 -18.13 -3.52
C PHE A 330 -8.10 -17.59 -4.68
N PHE A 331 -7.48 -16.42 -4.54
CA PHE A 331 -6.60 -15.86 -5.55
C PHE A 331 -5.13 -16.05 -5.16
N PRO A 332 -4.23 -16.23 -6.14
CA PRO A 332 -2.78 -16.18 -5.89
C PRO A 332 -2.34 -14.85 -5.27
N SER A 333 -3.02 -13.74 -5.62
CA SER A 333 -2.69 -12.40 -5.15
C SER A 333 -3.97 -11.56 -5.03
N PRO A 334 -4.10 -10.65 -4.03
CA PRO A 334 -5.25 -9.76 -3.97
C PRO A 334 -5.40 -8.83 -5.18
N ILE A 335 -4.33 -8.58 -5.95
CA ILE A 335 -4.40 -7.77 -7.17
C ILE A 335 -5.04 -8.52 -8.36
N SER A 336 -5.24 -9.84 -8.23
CA SER A 336 -5.91 -10.66 -9.25
C SER A 336 -7.29 -10.11 -9.61
N SER A 337 -8.03 -9.62 -8.62
CA SER A 337 -9.27 -8.87 -8.82
C SER A 337 -9.04 -7.41 -8.46
N PRO A 338 -9.35 -6.43 -9.34
CA PRO A 338 -9.22 -5.02 -8.99
C PRO A 338 -10.18 -4.62 -7.84
N TYR A 339 -11.16 -5.45 -7.49
CA TYR A 339 -12.06 -5.21 -6.36
C TYR A 339 -11.56 -5.78 -5.04
N CYS A 340 -10.50 -6.58 -5.04
CA CYS A 340 -9.90 -7.14 -3.84
C CYS A 340 -8.85 -6.22 -3.20
N VAL A 341 -8.51 -5.09 -3.83
CA VAL A 341 -7.51 -4.16 -3.30
C VAL A 341 -8.07 -3.20 -2.25
N CYS A 342 -9.38 -3.18 -2.02
CA CYS A 342 -10.03 -2.27 -1.08
C CYS A 342 -11.23 -2.96 -0.44
N PHE A 343 -11.51 -2.69 0.84
CA PHE A 343 -12.62 -3.32 1.54
C PHE A 343 -13.97 -2.89 0.96
N GLN A 344 -14.09 -1.61 0.61
CA GLN A 344 -15.34 -1.01 0.14
C GLN A 344 -15.79 -1.58 -1.21
N THR A 345 -14.88 -2.21 -1.96
CA THR A 345 -15.19 -2.83 -3.25
C THR A 345 -15.52 -4.32 -3.14
N LEU A 346 -15.57 -4.91 -1.94
CA LEU A 346 -15.93 -6.32 -1.77
C LEU A 346 -17.33 -6.70 -2.32
N PRO A 347 -18.38 -5.85 -2.28
CA PRO A 347 -19.64 -6.17 -2.96
C PRO A 347 -19.44 -6.43 -4.45
N ASN A 348 -18.71 -5.54 -5.13
CA ASN A 348 -18.37 -5.67 -6.55
C ASN A 348 -17.52 -6.92 -6.83
N HIS A 349 -16.65 -7.29 -5.89
CA HIS A 349 -15.88 -8.52 -5.99
C HIS A 349 -16.78 -9.76 -6.00
N TRP A 350 -17.77 -9.82 -5.11
CA TRP A 350 -18.68 -10.97 -5.06
C TRP A 350 -19.60 -11.05 -6.28
N GLU A 351 -20.08 -9.90 -6.78
CA GLU A 351 -20.79 -9.85 -8.08
C GLU A 351 -19.92 -10.39 -9.21
N LEU A 352 -18.64 -10.00 -9.24
CA LEU A 352 -17.68 -10.46 -10.23
C LEU A 352 -17.46 -11.98 -10.12
N VAL A 353 -17.32 -12.52 -8.91
CA VAL A 353 -17.19 -13.97 -8.67
C VAL A 353 -18.41 -14.74 -9.18
N GLU A 354 -19.62 -14.24 -8.95
CA GLU A 354 -20.84 -14.87 -9.50
C GLU A 354 -20.85 -14.88 -11.02
N GLN A 355 -20.49 -13.76 -11.63
CA GLN A 355 -20.38 -13.64 -13.09
C GLN A 355 -19.31 -14.58 -13.65
N MET A 356 -18.19 -14.77 -12.95
CA MET A 356 -17.12 -15.68 -13.34
C MET A 356 -17.50 -17.16 -13.20
N LYS A 357 -18.29 -17.51 -12.20
CA LYS A 357 -18.77 -18.88 -11.99
C LYS A 357 -19.81 -19.29 -13.04
N ASN A 358 -20.66 -18.35 -13.44
CA ASN A 358 -21.76 -18.61 -14.36
C ASN A 358 -21.39 -18.37 -15.83
N GLY A 359 -20.32 -17.60 -16.09
CA GLY A 359 -19.90 -17.29 -17.45
C GLY A 359 -18.97 -18.34 -18.06
N GLN A 360 -19.04 -18.47 -19.38
CA GLN A 360 -18.17 -19.36 -20.15
C GLN A 360 -16.93 -18.60 -20.60
N TRP A 361 -15.75 -19.17 -20.37
CA TRP A 361 -14.50 -18.57 -20.83
C TRP A 361 -14.12 -19.16 -22.18
N GLY A 362 -13.88 -18.29 -23.16
CA GLY A 362 -13.47 -18.71 -24.48
C GLY A 362 -12.07 -19.31 -24.52
N ASN A 363 -11.65 -19.71 -25.71
CA ASN A 363 -10.31 -20.26 -25.95
C ASN A 363 -9.20 -19.24 -25.67
N ASN A 364 -7.96 -19.74 -25.48
CA ASN A 364 -6.80 -18.87 -25.37
C ASN A 364 -6.59 -18.11 -26.69
N ILE A 365 -6.65 -16.78 -26.63
CA ILE A 365 -6.43 -15.92 -27.80
C ILE A 365 -4.97 -15.55 -28.00
N LEU A 366 -4.10 -15.84 -27.03
CA LEU A 366 -2.66 -15.56 -27.13
C LEU A 366 -1.91 -16.66 -27.90
N LYS A 367 -1.21 -16.26 -28.96
CA LYS A 367 -0.35 -17.13 -29.76
C LYS A 367 1.09 -17.17 -29.22
N GLY A 368 1.78 -18.30 -29.42
CA GLY A 368 3.13 -18.55 -28.90
C GLY A 368 3.19 -18.63 -27.37
N SER A 369 2.12 -19.06 -26.72
CA SER A 369 2.00 -19.08 -25.26
C SER A 369 2.59 -20.32 -24.57
N ASP A 370 2.92 -21.33 -25.37
CA ASP A 370 3.53 -22.61 -24.97
C ASP A 370 5.06 -22.57 -24.96
N PHE A 371 5.68 -21.54 -25.54
CA PHE A 371 7.13 -21.32 -25.56
C PHE A 371 7.96 -22.42 -26.23
N GLU A 372 7.35 -23.22 -27.11
CA GLU A 372 8.04 -24.34 -27.78
C GLU A 372 8.86 -23.91 -29.02
N ASN A 373 8.55 -22.75 -29.62
CA ASN A 373 9.16 -22.31 -30.87
C ASN A 373 9.49 -20.81 -30.88
N LEU A 374 10.79 -20.49 -30.92
CA LEU A 374 11.28 -19.11 -30.96
C LEU A 374 10.85 -18.34 -32.22
N ALA A 375 10.84 -18.99 -33.39
CA ALA A 375 10.42 -18.35 -34.63
C ALA A 375 8.94 -17.97 -34.59
N GLN A 376 8.11 -18.82 -33.97
CA GLN A 376 6.70 -18.53 -33.74
C GLN A 376 6.54 -17.32 -32.80
N LEU A 377 7.27 -17.27 -31.67
CA LEU A 377 7.23 -16.11 -30.77
C LEU A 377 7.54 -14.80 -31.51
N GLN A 378 8.57 -14.80 -32.36
CA GLN A 378 8.94 -13.62 -33.16
C GLN A 378 7.86 -13.25 -34.18
N GLN A 379 7.31 -14.24 -34.90
CA GLN A 379 6.25 -14.03 -35.88
C GLN A 379 4.97 -13.47 -35.23
N GLU A 380 4.62 -13.95 -34.04
CA GLU A 380 3.44 -13.51 -33.28
C GLU A 380 3.68 -12.19 -32.51
N GLY A 381 4.84 -11.55 -32.69
CA GLY A 381 5.11 -10.21 -32.20
C GLY A 381 5.50 -10.13 -30.73
N TRP A 382 6.05 -11.19 -30.14
CA TRP A 382 6.66 -11.11 -28.81
C TRP A 382 7.92 -10.24 -28.85
N LEU A 383 8.00 -9.28 -27.92
CA LEU A 383 9.07 -8.28 -27.90
C LEU A 383 9.83 -8.36 -26.58
N HIS A 384 11.12 -8.62 -26.64
CA HIS A 384 12.00 -8.44 -25.50
C HIS A 384 12.60 -7.02 -25.51
N ARG A 385 12.81 -6.45 -24.33
CA ARG A 385 13.66 -5.25 -24.18
C ARG A 385 14.58 -5.46 -22.98
N GLN A 386 15.82 -5.05 -23.15
CA GLN A 386 16.83 -5.11 -22.11
C GLN A 386 17.41 -3.72 -21.90
N GLN A 387 17.72 -3.38 -20.66
CA GLN A 387 18.48 -2.18 -20.35
C GLN A 387 19.97 -2.47 -20.54
N GLU A 388 20.65 -1.68 -21.37
CA GLU A 388 22.10 -1.77 -21.51
C GLU A 388 22.80 -1.45 -20.17
N SER A 389 23.73 -2.31 -19.78
CA SER A 389 24.52 -2.14 -18.56
C SER A 389 25.93 -2.68 -18.75
N THR A 390 26.91 -1.97 -18.19
CA THR A 390 28.30 -2.44 -18.11
C THR A 390 28.57 -3.27 -16.86
N GLN A 391 27.59 -3.34 -15.95
CA GLN A 391 27.66 -4.03 -14.67
C GLN A 391 26.81 -5.30 -14.62
N PHE A 392 25.83 -5.44 -15.52
CA PHE A 392 24.90 -6.57 -15.53
C PHE A 392 24.71 -7.11 -16.95
N VAL A 393 24.49 -8.41 -17.05
CA VAL A 393 24.06 -9.10 -18.26
C VAL A 393 22.63 -9.55 -18.04
N SER A 394 21.75 -9.16 -18.95
CA SER A 394 20.34 -9.55 -18.96
C SER A 394 20.06 -10.45 -20.16
N ARG A 395 19.21 -11.46 -19.99
CA ARG A 395 18.84 -12.42 -21.05
C ARG A 395 17.37 -12.77 -21.00
N VAL A 396 16.83 -13.09 -22.18
CA VAL A 396 15.52 -13.71 -22.38
C VAL A 396 15.73 -14.86 -23.35
N GLU A 397 15.45 -16.09 -22.94
CA GLU A 397 15.72 -17.30 -23.72
C GLU A 397 14.67 -18.39 -23.48
N LEU A 398 14.58 -19.35 -24.39
CA LEU A 398 13.84 -20.58 -24.17
C LEU A 398 14.71 -21.56 -23.38
N SER A 399 14.15 -22.17 -22.35
CA SER A 399 14.85 -23.02 -21.39
C SER A 399 14.13 -24.35 -21.23
N ALA A 400 14.87 -25.45 -21.32
CA ALA A 400 14.40 -26.79 -20.99
C ALA A 400 14.54 -27.12 -19.49
N ASP A 401 15.01 -26.17 -18.66
CA ASP A 401 15.10 -26.36 -17.22
C ASP A 401 13.71 -26.36 -16.57
N GLN A 402 13.21 -27.56 -16.27
CA GLN A 402 11.97 -27.81 -15.53
C GLN A 402 10.77 -26.99 -16.06
N PRO A 403 10.41 -27.14 -17.35
CA PRO A 403 9.21 -26.51 -17.89
C PRO A 403 7.98 -26.95 -17.08
N HIS A 404 6.99 -26.06 -16.96
CA HIS A 404 5.72 -26.41 -16.32
C HIS A 404 4.91 -27.34 -17.23
N ALA A 405 4.94 -27.10 -18.54
CA ALA A 405 4.35 -27.96 -19.56
C ALA A 405 5.22 -27.97 -20.82
N GLY A 406 5.10 -29.01 -21.66
CA GLY A 406 5.90 -29.11 -22.88
C GLY A 406 7.38 -29.39 -22.61
N ASN A 407 8.25 -28.95 -23.52
CA ASN A 407 9.70 -29.14 -23.45
C ASN A 407 10.43 -27.86 -23.05
N TYR A 408 9.83 -26.69 -23.26
CA TYR A 408 10.47 -25.41 -23.03
C TYR A 408 9.58 -24.45 -22.24
N CYS A 409 10.23 -23.59 -21.47
CA CYS A 409 9.61 -22.43 -20.84
C CYS A 409 10.44 -21.19 -21.13
N LEU A 410 9.89 -20.01 -20.89
CA LEU A 410 10.62 -18.77 -21.05
C LEU A 410 11.45 -18.48 -19.79
N HIS A 411 12.75 -18.19 -19.95
CA HIS A 411 13.67 -17.82 -18.88
C HIS A 411 14.12 -16.37 -19.01
N LEU A 412 13.94 -15.59 -17.95
CA LEU A 412 14.46 -14.23 -17.77
C LEU A 412 15.56 -14.28 -16.71
N SER A 413 16.75 -13.77 -17.04
CA SER A 413 17.84 -13.67 -16.07
C SER A 413 18.48 -12.28 -16.11
N THR A 414 18.97 -11.85 -14.96
CA THR A 414 19.84 -10.69 -14.85
C THR A 414 20.89 -10.94 -13.79
N GLN A 415 22.15 -11.01 -14.23
CA GLN A 415 23.28 -11.39 -13.38
C GLN A 415 24.40 -10.34 -13.47
N PRO A 416 25.25 -10.20 -12.43
CA PRO A 416 26.47 -9.41 -12.53
C PRO A 416 27.30 -9.76 -13.76
N HIS A 417 27.82 -8.75 -14.45
CA HIS A 417 28.62 -8.99 -15.64
C HIS A 417 29.97 -9.64 -15.25
N PRO A 418 30.28 -10.85 -15.73
CA PRO A 418 31.41 -11.65 -15.22
C PRO A 418 32.78 -11.01 -15.47
N LYS A 419 32.90 -10.17 -16.51
CA LYS A 419 34.11 -9.40 -16.86
C LYS A 419 33.92 -7.88 -16.76
N GLY A 420 32.83 -7.44 -16.11
CA GLY A 420 32.40 -6.04 -16.09
C GLY A 420 32.94 -5.28 -14.89
N LYS A 421 32.55 -4.01 -14.77
CA LYS A 421 32.77 -3.30 -13.50
C LYS A 421 32.05 -4.05 -12.37
N PRO A 422 32.57 -4.04 -11.13
CA PRO A 422 31.88 -4.62 -9.98
C PRO A 422 30.42 -4.15 -9.95
N ALA A 423 29.51 -5.11 -9.86
CA ALA A 423 28.09 -4.83 -9.92
C ALA A 423 27.66 -4.06 -8.68
N ASP A 424 27.12 -2.86 -8.88
CA ASP A 424 26.44 -2.15 -7.82
C ASP A 424 25.05 -2.76 -7.66
N LEU A 425 24.89 -3.60 -6.64
CA LEU A 425 23.64 -4.30 -6.34
C LEU A 425 22.50 -3.35 -5.92
N ALA A 426 22.78 -2.06 -5.68
CA ALA A 426 21.76 -1.03 -5.52
C ALA A 426 21.14 -0.62 -6.87
N GLN A 427 21.81 -0.89 -8.00
CA GLN A 427 21.20 -0.77 -9.31
C GLN A 427 20.18 -1.88 -9.50
N ARG A 428 19.05 -1.52 -10.11
CA ARG A 428 17.99 -2.44 -10.50
C ARG A 428 17.93 -2.51 -12.03
N PRO A 429 18.85 -3.24 -12.68
CA PRO A 429 18.71 -3.54 -14.09
C PRO A 429 17.35 -4.20 -14.35
N SER A 430 16.77 -3.95 -15.51
CA SER A 430 15.50 -4.57 -15.89
C SER A 430 15.62 -5.28 -17.23
N VAL A 431 15.10 -6.50 -17.28
CA VAL A 431 14.80 -7.19 -18.53
C VAL A 431 13.30 -7.44 -18.60
N GLN A 432 12.72 -7.22 -19.78
CA GLN A 432 11.31 -7.44 -20.02
C GLN A 432 11.06 -8.29 -21.26
N ILE A 433 9.95 -9.01 -21.23
CA ILE A 433 9.30 -9.54 -22.42
C ILE A 433 7.84 -9.08 -22.43
N THR A 434 7.32 -8.73 -23.60
CA THR A 434 5.92 -8.34 -23.83
C THR A 434 5.33 -9.30 -24.85
N THR A 435 4.10 -9.78 -24.58
CA THR A 435 3.36 -10.65 -25.49
C THR A 435 3.08 -9.99 -26.83
N GLY A 436 2.81 -10.80 -27.86
CA GLY A 436 2.10 -10.32 -29.04
C GLY A 436 0.80 -9.59 -28.67
N PRO A 437 0.40 -8.56 -29.44
CA PRO A 437 -0.86 -7.86 -29.21
C PRO A 437 -2.04 -8.78 -29.54
N VAL A 438 -3.06 -8.77 -28.68
CA VAL A 438 -4.36 -9.40 -28.95
C VAL A 438 -5.46 -8.34 -28.95
N ASP A 439 -6.36 -8.38 -29.91
CA ASP A 439 -7.43 -7.38 -30.01
C ASP A 439 -8.54 -7.66 -29.00
N VAL A 440 -8.92 -6.62 -28.26
CA VAL A 440 -10.05 -6.66 -27.32
C VAL A 440 -11.06 -5.57 -27.67
N LYS A 441 -12.33 -5.82 -27.37
CA LYS A 441 -13.41 -4.85 -27.54
C LYS A 441 -13.70 -4.15 -26.22
N VAL A 442 -14.19 -2.91 -26.27
CA VAL A 442 -14.71 -2.23 -25.08
C VAL A 442 -15.74 -3.11 -24.35
N GLY A 443 -15.64 -3.17 -23.02
CA GLY A 443 -16.49 -4.02 -22.19
C GLY A 443 -16.08 -5.50 -22.14
N SER A 444 -15.11 -5.95 -22.94
CA SER A 444 -14.57 -7.31 -22.83
C SER A 444 -13.97 -7.53 -21.43
N ARG A 445 -14.31 -8.67 -20.82
CA ARG A 445 -13.76 -9.12 -19.54
C ARG A 445 -12.73 -10.20 -19.81
N LEU A 446 -11.52 -9.98 -19.33
CA LEU A 446 -10.34 -10.78 -19.62
C LEU A 446 -9.93 -11.56 -18.37
N ARG A 447 -9.58 -12.83 -18.57
CA ARG A 447 -8.82 -13.64 -17.62
C ARG A 447 -7.42 -13.84 -18.19
N ILE A 448 -6.43 -13.34 -17.49
CA ILE A 448 -5.02 -13.53 -17.79
C ILE A 448 -4.45 -14.45 -16.73
N ARG A 449 -3.89 -15.59 -17.12
CA ARG A 449 -3.23 -16.51 -16.18
C ARG A 449 -2.01 -17.15 -16.80
N GLY A 450 -1.18 -17.75 -15.97
CA GLY A 450 -0.04 -18.56 -16.40
C GLY A 450 0.77 -18.99 -15.19
N TRP A 451 1.90 -19.63 -15.44
CA TRP A 451 2.76 -20.17 -14.40
C TRP A 451 4.07 -19.42 -14.36
N VAL A 452 4.54 -19.16 -13.14
CA VAL A 452 5.80 -18.47 -12.87
C VAL A 452 6.60 -19.20 -11.81
N ARG A 453 7.91 -19.24 -11.99
CA ARG A 453 8.87 -19.75 -11.01
C ARG A 453 9.94 -18.68 -10.82
N VAL A 454 10.20 -18.24 -9.60
CA VAL A 454 11.18 -17.16 -9.33
C VAL A 454 12.24 -17.69 -8.35
N SER A 455 13.51 -17.61 -8.75
CA SER A 455 14.61 -18.19 -7.97
C SER A 455 14.87 -17.42 -6.67
N SER A 456 15.09 -18.16 -5.58
CA SER A 456 15.62 -17.64 -4.31
C SER A 456 17.13 -17.78 -4.17
N GLN A 457 17.80 -18.46 -5.12
CA GLN A 457 19.20 -18.88 -4.99
C GLN A 457 20.20 -17.80 -5.39
N VAL A 458 19.80 -16.83 -6.21
CA VAL A 458 20.66 -15.70 -6.59
C VAL A 458 20.83 -14.79 -5.38
N LYS A 459 22.06 -14.62 -4.85
CA LYS A 459 22.33 -13.72 -3.71
C LYS A 459 23.00 -12.41 -4.17
N PRO A 460 22.54 -11.24 -3.69
CA PRO A 460 21.32 -11.05 -2.89
C PRO A 460 20.07 -11.22 -3.77
N ALA A 461 19.09 -11.99 -3.30
CA ALA A 461 17.83 -12.22 -4.02
C ALA A 461 17.01 -10.93 -4.00
N ARG A 462 17.26 -10.05 -4.96
CA ARG A 462 16.61 -8.74 -5.10
C ARG A 462 15.68 -8.68 -6.32
N GLY A 463 15.88 -9.58 -7.29
CA GLY A 463 15.02 -9.73 -8.46
C GLY A 463 13.60 -10.10 -8.06
N ASN A 464 12.63 -9.31 -8.53
CA ASN A 464 11.22 -9.66 -8.43
C ASN A 464 10.62 -9.64 -9.82
N LEU A 465 9.84 -10.65 -10.15
CA LEU A 465 9.08 -10.66 -11.39
C LEU A 465 7.83 -9.80 -11.20
N LEU A 466 7.63 -8.83 -12.08
CA LEU A 466 6.40 -8.07 -12.17
C LEU A 466 5.65 -8.48 -13.44
N VAL A 467 4.42 -8.99 -13.26
CA VAL A 467 3.50 -9.32 -14.35
C VAL A 467 2.43 -8.23 -14.42
N TYR A 468 2.33 -7.53 -15.54
CA TYR A 468 1.34 -6.47 -15.72
C TYR A 468 0.84 -6.38 -17.15
N ASP A 469 -0.26 -5.69 -17.35
CA ASP A 469 -0.92 -5.59 -18.65
C ASP A 469 -1.09 -4.14 -19.12
N SER A 470 -1.46 -3.95 -20.39
CA SER A 470 -1.62 -2.63 -21.00
C SER A 470 -2.83 -1.84 -20.49
N LEU A 471 -3.79 -2.46 -19.77
CA LEU A 471 -4.97 -1.79 -19.22
C LEU A 471 -4.74 -1.33 -17.78
N GLY A 472 -4.19 -2.20 -16.94
CA GLY A 472 -3.89 -1.91 -15.54
C GLY A 472 -2.54 -1.22 -15.32
N GLY A 473 -1.61 -1.39 -16.27
CA GLY A 473 -0.24 -0.94 -16.16
C GLY A 473 0.50 -1.54 -14.96
N ARG A 474 1.70 -1.03 -14.67
CA ARG A 474 2.52 -1.49 -13.54
C ARG A 474 1.83 -1.34 -12.18
N THR A 475 0.92 -0.37 -12.05
CA THR A 475 0.19 -0.09 -10.79
C THR A 475 -0.70 -1.26 -10.37
N LEU A 476 -1.34 -1.93 -11.33
CA LEU A 476 -2.17 -3.11 -11.08
C LEU A 476 -1.45 -4.43 -11.39
N GLY A 477 -0.14 -4.39 -11.57
CA GLY A 477 0.67 -5.57 -11.81
C GLY A 477 0.82 -6.45 -10.58
N ASP A 478 0.95 -7.75 -10.80
CA ASP A 478 1.29 -8.71 -9.77
C ASP A 478 2.80 -8.84 -9.61
N ARG A 479 3.28 -8.70 -8.37
CA ARG A 479 4.70 -8.78 -8.04
C ARG A 479 4.95 -10.10 -7.36
N VAL A 480 5.59 -10.99 -8.10
CA VAL A 480 5.89 -12.34 -7.70
C VAL A 480 7.28 -12.35 -7.05
N HIS A 481 7.30 -12.69 -5.77
CA HIS A 481 8.50 -12.91 -4.97
C HIS A 481 9.07 -14.31 -5.25
N PRO A 482 10.28 -14.64 -4.76
CA PRO A 482 10.82 -15.99 -4.90
C PRO A 482 9.82 -17.06 -4.49
N THR A 483 9.66 -18.07 -5.34
CA THR A 483 8.61 -19.09 -5.22
C THR A 483 9.18 -20.43 -4.78
N ILE A 484 8.32 -21.31 -4.27
CA ILE A 484 8.64 -22.73 -4.09
C ILE A 484 8.05 -23.46 -5.30
N GLY A 485 8.87 -23.65 -6.34
CA GLY A 485 8.44 -24.24 -7.61
C GLY A 485 7.55 -23.30 -8.45
N TRP A 486 6.79 -23.89 -9.36
CA TRP A 486 5.83 -23.18 -10.20
C TRP A 486 4.60 -22.73 -9.40
N GLN A 487 4.20 -21.48 -9.58
CA GLN A 487 3.01 -20.89 -8.99
C GLN A 487 2.18 -20.22 -10.08
N GLU A 488 0.85 -20.32 -9.98
CA GLU A 488 -0.04 -19.63 -10.89
C GLU A 488 -0.07 -18.13 -10.57
N PHE A 489 0.00 -17.28 -11.59
CA PHE A 489 -0.47 -15.90 -11.50
C PHE A 489 -1.83 -15.78 -12.20
N LEU A 490 -2.66 -14.86 -11.71
CA LEU A 490 -4.00 -14.64 -12.24
C LEU A 490 -4.35 -13.17 -12.16
N LEU A 491 -4.87 -12.59 -13.24
CA LEU A 491 -5.35 -11.21 -13.31
C LEU A 491 -6.66 -11.15 -14.08
N TYR A 492 -7.63 -10.42 -13.55
CA TYR A 492 -8.87 -10.08 -14.24
C TYR A 492 -8.86 -8.61 -14.63
N ARG A 493 -9.27 -8.34 -15.87
CA ARG A 493 -9.36 -6.99 -16.43
C ARG A 493 -10.65 -6.79 -17.20
N ALA A 494 -11.10 -5.54 -17.26
CA ALA A 494 -12.13 -5.11 -18.19
C ALA A 494 -11.53 -4.08 -19.14
N ALA A 495 -11.80 -4.22 -20.44
CA ALA A 495 -11.32 -3.32 -21.46
C ALA A 495 -12.14 -2.02 -21.46
N PRO A 496 -11.58 -0.86 -21.07
CA PRO A 496 -12.29 0.42 -21.07
C PRO A 496 -12.47 0.99 -22.49
N ARG A 497 -11.74 0.46 -23.47
CA ARG A 497 -11.78 0.83 -24.89
C ARG A 497 -11.37 -0.35 -25.75
N SER A 498 -11.82 -0.38 -27.00
CA SER A 498 -11.35 -1.35 -27.98
C SER A 498 -9.91 -1.04 -28.40
N GLY A 499 -9.12 -2.07 -28.71
CA GLY A 499 -7.75 -1.93 -29.21
C GLY A 499 -6.82 -3.06 -28.77
N PRO A 500 -5.50 -2.91 -28.99
CA PRO A 500 -4.53 -3.95 -28.66
C PRO A 500 -4.33 -4.09 -27.15
N PHE A 501 -4.37 -5.34 -26.69
CA PHE A 501 -4.07 -5.76 -25.33
C PHE A 501 -2.75 -6.55 -25.30
N GLN A 502 -1.91 -6.28 -24.31
CA GLN A 502 -0.62 -6.95 -24.14
C GLN A 502 -0.33 -7.19 -22.67
N VAL A 503 0.40 -8.27 -22.38
CA VAL A 503 0.95 -8.60 -21.06
C VAL A 503 2.46 -8.43 -21.10
N THR A 504 3.05 -7.88 -20.06
CA THR A 504 4.49 -7.68 -19.90
C THR A 504 4.97 -8.33 -18.63
N PHE A 505 6.07 -9.04 -18.74
CA PHE A 505 6.80 -9.64 -17.64
C PHE A 505 8.12 -8.89 -17.51
N THR A 506 8.39 -8.32 -16.34
CA THR A 506 9.64 -7.61 -16.07
C THR A 506 10.34 -8.21 -14.87
N LEU A 507 11.58 -8.61 -15.03
CA LEU A 507 12.46 -8.94 -13.92
C LEU A 507 13.17 -7.65 -13.48
N ASP A 508 12.75 -7.11 -12.33
CA ASP A 508 13.33 -5.89 -11.75
C ASP A 508 14.47 -6.28 -10.78
N GLY A 509 15.72 -6.07 -11.18
CA GLY A 509 16.92 -6.32 -10.37
C GLY A 509 17.57 -7.70 -10.62
N PRO A 510 18.70 -7.99 -9.95
CA PRO A 510 19.45 -9.22 -10.17
C PRO A 510 18.66 -10.45 -9.70
N GLY A 511 18.52 -11.45 -10.57
CA GLY A 511 17.72 -12.65 -10.30
C GLY A 511 17.42 -13.47 -11.54
N GLU A 512 16.55 -14.47 -11.36
CA GLU A 512 16.07 -15.37 -12.42
C GLU A 512 14.59 -15.68 -12.22
N ALA A 513 13.86 -15.75 -13.34
CA ALA A 513 12.45 -16.12 -13.37
C ALA A 513 12.13 -16.93 -14.61
N TRP A 514 11.27 -17.93 -14.46
CA TRP A 514 10.72 -18.73 -15.55
C TRP A 514 9.22 -18.48 -15.67
N ILE A 515 8.71 -18.48 -16.90
CA ILE A 515 7.32 -18.22 -17.26
C ILE A 515 6.86 -19.30 -18.22
N ASP A 516 5.66 -19.82 -18.02
CA ASP A 516 5.10 -20.88 -18.86
C ASP A 516 3.56 -20.77 -18.96
N SER A 517 3.01 -21.32 -20.04
CA SER A 517 1.58 -21.61 -20.22
C SER A 517 0.69 -20.39 -20.01
N VAL A 518 1.09 -19.26 -20.61
CA VAL A 518 0.39 -17.98 -20.48
C VAL A 518 -0.89 -18.00 -21.31
N SER A 519 -2.03 -17.66 -20.72
CA SER A 519 -3.30 -17.62 -21.44
C SER A 519 -4.04 -16.31 -21.20
N ILE A 520 -4.67 -15.84 -22.28
CA ILE A 520 -5.60 -14.71 -22.27
C ILE A 520 -6.92 -15.26 -22.79
N GLN A 521 -7.97 -15.18 -21.97
CA GLN A 521 -9.30 -15.65 -22.33
C GLN A 521 -10.31 -14.53 -22.13
N ILE A 522 -11.32 -14.48 -22.99
CA ILE A 522 -12.43 -13.53 -22.90
C ILE A 522 -13.64 -14.28 -22.33
N LEU A 523 -14.36 -13.62 -21.43
CA LEU A 523 -15.65 -14.13 -20.94
C LEU A 523 -16.69 -14.03 -22.06
N GLU A 524 -17.14 -15.17 -22.57
CA GLU A 524 -18.15 -15.29 -23.61
C GLU A 524 -19.52 -14.98 -23.01
N SER A 525 -20.22 -13.97 -23.55
CA SER A 525 -21.54 -13.51 -23.08
C SER A 525 -21.58 -13.08 -21.61
N SER A 526 -21.21 -11.82 -21.34
CA SER A 526 -21.80 -11.08 -20.22
C SER A 526 -22.99 -10.26 -20.74
N PRO A 527 -24.08 -10.08 -19.97
CA PRO A 527 -25.05 -9.04 -20.30
C PRO A 527 -24.27 -7.73 -20.49
N PRO A 528 -24.66 -6.88 -21.46
CA PRO A 528 -23.97 -5.62 -21.69
C PRO A 528 -23.82 -4.89 -20.36
N ALA A 529 -22.63 -4.36 -20.07
CA ALA A 529 -22.44 -3.47 -18.94
C ALA A 529 -23.57 -2.45 -19.01
N ALA A 530 -24.44 -2.42 -18.00
CA ALA A 530 -25.53 -1.46 -18.00
C ALA A 530 -24.91 -0.08 -18.24
N ASN A 531 -25.44 0.66 -19.21
CA ASN A 531 -25.04 2.04 -19.49
C ASN A 531 -25.35 2.86 -18.24
N PHE A 532 -24.44 2.85 -17.28
CA PHE A 532 -24.52 3.76 -16.16
C PHE A 532 -24.06 5.12 -16.67
N PRO A 533 -24.84 6.18 -16.41
CA PRO A 533 -24.45 7.52 -16.81
C PRO A 533 -23.05 7.79 -16.25
N ALA A 534 -22.17 8.32 -17.10
CA ALA A 534 -20.89 8.82 -16.63
C ALA A 534 -21.15 9.73 -15.42
N PRO A 535 -20.39 9.61 -14.32
CA PRO A 535 -20.50 10.56 -13.24
C PRO A 535 -20.32 11.96 -13.83
N SER A 536 -21.29 12.84 -13.63
CA SER A 536 -21.22 14.22 -14.09
C SER A 536 -19.89 14.81 -13.61
N ASN A 537 -19.07 15.27 -14.55
CA ASN A 537 -17.92 16.10 -14.25
C ASN A 537 -18.46 17.42 -13.67
N ASN A 538 -18.59 17.49 -12.35
CA ASN A 538 -18.69 18.72 -11.58
C ASN A 538 -17.90 18.56 -10.28
#